data_AF-A0A7V9I0Q8-F1
#
_entry.id   AF-A0A7V9I0Q8-F1
#
_cell.length_a   1.000
_cell.length_b   1.000
_cell.length_c   1.000
_cell.angle_alpha   90.00
_cell.angle_beta   90.00
_cell.angle_gamma   90.00
#
_symmetry.space_group_name_H-M   'P 1'
#
loop_
_entity.id
_entity.type
_entity.pdbx_description
1 polymer ?
#
loop_
_entity_poly.entity_id
_entity_poly.type
_entity_poly.pdbx_seq_one_letter_code
_entity_poly.pdbx_strand_id
1 'polypeptide(L)'
;MAILIRPVREQFEHDRVIRALEYTLGQRFTVESNVGDQQRAPVRAGQEMLFPDLILNTPDSGKKPHAIVEVETGESVNHLEAMAQWVRFAKVRTQFHLYVPAAHVEAARRLCADHHVSPAEVWSFVPLGDQIRFTQVFRDPSLPADGRVPGSGPAVDIVPV
;
A
#
# COMPACT_ATOMS: atom_id res chain seq x y z
N MET A 1 -5.78 14.24 2.70
CA MET A 1 -5.14 15.52 2.36
C MET A 1 -3.66 15.35 2.64
N ALA A 2 -2.88 15.02 1.61
CA ALA A 2 -1.42 15.05 1.69
C ALA A 2 -1.01 16.53 1.82
N ILE A 3 -0.20 16.82 2.83
CA ILE A 3 0.28 18.18 3.11
C ILE A 3 1.64 18.29 2.43
N LEU A 4 1.63 18.48 1.10
CA LEU A 4 2.66 19.12 0.26
C LEU A 4 2.30 18.84 -1.21
N ILE A 5 2.46 19.83 -2.08
CA ILE A 5 2.34 19.63 -3.54
C ILE A 5 3.47 18.69 -3.95
N ARG A 6 3.16 17.42 -4.19
CA ARG A 6 4.12 16.43 -4.69
C ARG A 6 4.60 16.86 -6.09
N PRO A 7 5.90 16.76 -6.42
CA PRO A 7 6.37 17.04 -7.76
C PRO A 7 5.66 16.18 -8.81
N VAL A 8 5.43 16.73 -10.00
CA VAL A 8 4.70 16.05 -11.09
C VAL A 8 5.29 14.66 -11.41
N ARG A 9 6.62 14.53 -11.39
CA ARG A 9 7.30 13.25 -11.61
C ARG A 9 6.93 12.20 -10.56
N GLU A 10 6.94 12.58 -9.30
CA GLU A 10 6.59 11.70 -8.18
C GLU A 10 5.11 11.30 -8.27
N GLN A 11 4.22 12.21 -8.69
CA GLN A 11 2.81 11.87 -8.91
C GLN A 11 2.63 10.88 -10.06
N PHE A 12 3.35 11.03 -11.16
CA PHE A 12 3.32 10.05 -12.26
C PHE A 12 3.83 8.67 -11.83
N GLU A 13 4.90 8.61 -11.03
CA GLU A 13 5.41 7.36 -10.50
C GLU A 13 4.40 6.69 -9.55
N HIS A 14 3.79 7.48 -8.67
CA HIS A 14 2.74 7.03 -7.74
C HIS A 14 1.55 6.44 -8.49
N ASP A 15 0.95 7.19 -9.41
CA ASP A 15 -0.19 6.74 -10.23
C ASP A 15 0.16 5.48 -11.04
N ARG A 16 1.39 5.39 -11.53
CA ARG A 16 1.88 4.23 -12.30
C ARG A 16 1.93 2.97 -11.44
N VAL A 17 2.46 3.08 -10.22
CA VAL A 17 2.52 1.96 -9.27
C VAL A 17 1.10 1.52 -8.87
N ILE A 18 0.20 2.47 -8.62
CA ILE A 18 -1.21 2.15 -8.28
C ILE A 18 -1.84 1.32 -9.39
N ARG A 19 -1.73 1.72 -10.66
CA ARG A 19 -2.31 0.98 -11.80
C ARG A 19 -1.76 -0.44 -11.92
N ALA A 20 -0.45 -0.63 -11.71
CA ALA A 20 0.17 -1.95 -11.71
C ALA A 20 -0.36 -2.83 -10.56
N LEU A 21 -0.60 -2.24 -9.39
CA LEU A 21 -1.19 -2.92 -8.24
C LEU A 21 -2.67 -3.25 -8.49
N GLU A 22 -3.46 -2.36 -9.08
CA GLU A 22 -4.85 -2.65 -9.47
C GLU A 22 -4.92 -3.89 -10.36
N TYR A 23 -4.07 -3.97 -11.40
CA TYR A 23 -4.04 -5.10 -12.31
C TYR A 23 -3.68 -6.42 -11.59
N THR A 24 -2.67 -6.38 -10.73
CA THR A 24 -2.11 -7.59 -10.09
C THR A 24 -2.99 -8.08 -8.96
N LEU A 25 -3.42 -7.18 -8.08
CA LEU A 25 -4.28 -7.50 -6.96
C LEU A 25 -5.71 -7.80 -7.44
N GLY A 26 -6.13 -7.23 -8.57
CA GLY A 26 -7.39 -7.53 -9.24
C GLY A 26 -7.57 -8.99 -9.66
N GLN A 27 -6.47 -9.75 -9.78
CA GLN A 27 -6.53 -11.20 -10.03
C GLN A 27 -7.02 -12.00 -8.81
N ARG A 28 -6.99 -11.41 -7.60
CA ARG A 28 -7.32 -12.05 -6.32
C ARG A 28 -8.45 -11.36 -5.56
N PHE A 29 -8.64 -10.07 -5.80
CA PHE A 29 -9.55 -9.21 -5.04
C PHE A 29 -10.41 -8.36 -5.99
N THR A 30 -11.55 -7.91 -5.49
CA THR A 30 -12.24 -6.75 -6.06
C THR A 30 -11.54 -5.49 -5.53
N VAL A 31 -10.92 -4.72 -6.43
CA VAL A 31 -10.11 -3.54 -6.09
C VAL A 31 -10.91 -2.26 -6.35
N GLU A 32 -10.99 -1.40 -5.33
CA GLU A 32 -11.44 -0.01 -5.47
C GLU A 32 -10.24 0.92 -5.29
N SER A 33 -10.17 2.00 -6.06
CA SER A 33 -9.01 2.91 -6.07
C SER A 33 -9.37 4.38 -5.93
N ASN A 34 -8.44 5.12 -5.32
CA ASN A 34 -8.48 6.57 -5.15
C ASN A 34 -7.21 7.17 -5.78
N VAL A 35 -7.16 7.23 -7.11
CA VAL A 35 -5.97 7.74 -7.84
C VAL A 35 -5.99 9.28 -7.90
N GLY A 36 -4.85 9.90 -7.61
CA GLY A 36 -4.72 11.36 -7.59
C GLY A 36 -5.62 12.00 -6.53
N ASP A 37 -6.39 13.04 -6.90
CA ASP A 37 -7.29 13.75 -5.98
C ASP A 37 -8.67 13.06 -5.80
N GLN A 38 -8.81 11.81 -6.25
CA GLN A 38 -10.08 11.09 -6.17
C GLN A 38 -10.39 10.65 -4.73
N GLN A 39 -11.66 10.80 -4.33
CA GLN A 39 -12.19 10.33 -3.05
C GLN A 39 -13.43 9.47 -3.31
N ARG A 40 -13.25 8.37 -4.06
CA ARG A 40 -14.35 7.51 -4.52
C ARG A 40 -14.76 6.49 -3.47
N ALA A 41 -13.79 5.82 -2.87
CA ALA A 41 -14.03 4.71 -1.96
C ALA A 41 -13.38 5.02 -0.60
N PRO A 42 -14.17 5.30 0.46
CA PRO A 42 -13.64 5.58 1.77
C PRO A 42 -13.52 4.33 2.65
N VAL A 43 -12.61 4.36 3.62
CA VAL A 43 -12.59 3.47 4.78
C VAL A 43 -12.78 4.24 6.08
N ARG A 44 -13.40 3.60 7.07
CA ARG A 44 -13.69 4.24 8.35
C ARG A 44 -12.58 3.96 9.37
N ALA A 45 -12.01 5.02 9.92
CA ALA A 45 -11.08 4.99 11.06
C ALA A 45 -11.70 5.74 12.25
N GLY A 46 -12.44 5.02 13.10
CA GLY A 46 -13.20 5.65 14.18
C GLY A 46 -14.32 6.56 13.64
N GLN A 47 -14.20 7.87 13.89
CA GLN A 47 -15.14 8.87 13.36
C GLN A 47 -14.69 9.50 12.03
N GLU A 48 -13.44 9.24 11.61
CA GLU A 48 -12.88 9.78 10.36
C GLU A 48 -13.15 8.84 9.18
N MET A 49 -13.32 9.45 8.01
CA MET A 49 -13.31 8.76 6.71
C MET A 49 -11.96 9.02 6.06
N LEU A 50 -11.24 7.95 5.73
CA LEU A 50 -9.94 8.00 5.07
C LEU A 50 -10.06 7.44 3.66
N PHE A 51 -9.15 7.83 2.79
CA PHE A 51 -9.14 7.46 1.38
C PHE A 51 -7.75 6.91 1.05
N PRO A 52 -7.48 5.62 1.34
CA PRO A 52 -6.24 4.97 0.96
C PRO A 52 -6.19 4.82 -0.57
N ASP A 53 -4.99 4.65 -1.12
CA ASP A 53 -4.81 4.50 -2.56
C ASP A 53 -5.64 3.34 -3.13
N LEU A 54 -5.63 2.17 -2.48
CA LEU A 54 -6.47 1.03 -2.84
C LEU A 54 -7.20 0.41 -1.65
N ILE A 55 -8.38 -0.14 -1.93
CA ILE A 55 -9.17 -0.97 -1.02
C ILE A 55 -9.35 -2.33 -1.68
N LEU A 56 -8.92 -3.38 -0.98
CA LEU A 56 -9.05 -4.76 -1.45
C LEU A 56 -10.25 -5.40 -0.77
N ASN A 57 -11.24 -5.81 -1.56
CA ASN A 57 -12.40 -6.54 -1.08
C ASN A 57 -12.33 -8.00 -1.55
N THR A 58 -12.68 -8.94 -0.67
CA THR A 58 -12.97 -10.31 -1.11
C THR A 58 -14.35 -10.35 -1.74
N PRO A 59 -14.54 -10.94 -2.94
CA PRO A 59 -15.80 -10.91 -3.70
C PRO A 59 -17.07 -11.29 -2.91
N ASP A 60 -16.93 -12.11 -1.87
CA ASP A 60 -18.06 -12.65 -1.09
C ASP A 60 -18.18 -12.09 0.35
N SER A 61 -17.31 -11.18 0.79
CA SER A 61 -17.35 -10.60 2.14
C SER A 61 -17.89 -9.17 2.12
N GLY A 62 -19.21 -9.01 2.20
CA GLY A 62 -19.85 -7.69 2.22
C GLY A 62 -19.68 -6.90 3.53
N LYS A 63 -18.82 -7.31 4.48
CA LYS A 63 -18.77 -6.71 5.83
C LYS A 63 -17.56 -5.83 6.09
N LYS A 64 -16.38 -6.15 5.54
CA LYS A 64 -15.13 -5.38 5.74
C LYS A 64 -14.16 -5.63 4.58
N PRO A 65 -13.39 -4.61 4.15
CA PRO A 65 -12.26 -4.81 3.27
C PRO A 65 -11.29 -5.85 3.82
N HIS A 66 -10.67 -6.62 2.92
CA HIS A 66 -9.57 -7.53 3.23
C HIS A 66 -8.33 -6.76 3.68
N ALA A 67 -7.96 -5.73 2.93
CA ALA A 67 -6.86 -4.83 3.22
C ALA A 67 -7.09 -3.45 2.60
N ILE A 68 -6.35 -2.47 3.10
CA ILE A 68 -6.10 -1.18 2.46
C ILE A 68 -4.64 -1.10 2.06
N VAL A 69 -4.36 -0.42 0.96
CA VAL A 69 -3.01 -0.24 0.43
C VAL A 69 -2.71 1.25 0.35
N GLU A 70 -1.54 1.62 0.84
CA GLU A 70 -0.94 2.94 0.60
C GLU A 70 0.37 2.78 -0.17
N VAL A 71 0.56 3.62 -1.19
CA VAL A 71 1.73 3.64 -2.04
C VAL A 71 2.52 4.93 -1.79
N GLU A 72 3.81 4.77 -1.54
CA GLU A 72 4.74 5.88 -1.37
C GLU A 72 5.74 5.94 -2.51
N THR A 73 6.22 7.14 -2.81
CA THR A 73 7.33 7.42 -3.72
C THR A 73 8.51 7.98 -2.95
N GLY A 74 9.63 8.25 -3.63
CA GLY A 74 10.89 8.58 -2.96
C GLY A 74 10.77 9.74 -1.97
N GLU A 75 10.07 10.81 -2.37
CA GLU A 75 9.90 12.00 -1.52
C GLU A 75 8.81 11.84 -0.45
N SER A 76 7.84 10.94 -0.67
CA SER A 76 6.73 10.78 0.27
C SER A 76 7.00 9.74 1.38
N VAL A 77 8.10 8.99 1.29
CA VAL A 77 8.64 8.25 2.46
C VAL A 77 9.32 9.22 3.44
N ASN A 78 8.53 9.87 4.28
CA ASN A 78 9.01 10.87 5.24
C ASN A 78 8.18 10.93 6.55
N HIS A 79 8.64 11.70 7.54
CA HIS A 79 7.97 11.82 8.84
C HIS A 79 6.58 12.47 8.76
N LEU A 80 6.37 13.43 7.86
CA LEU A 80 5.09 14.13 7.73
C LEU A 80 4.01 13.17 7.22
N GLU A 81 4.30 12.39 6.19
CA GLU A 81 3.36 11.40 5.65
C GLU A 81 3.08 10.28 6.66
N ALA A 82 4.11 9.81 7.37
CA ALA A 82 3.92 8.81 8.43
C ALA A 82 2.94 9.31 9.51
N MET A 83 3.10 10.54 9.98
CA MET A 83 2.21 11.14 11.00
C MET A 83 0.83 11.50 10.45
N ALA A 84 0.77 12.02 9.22
CA ALA A 84 -0.46 12.51 8.61
C ALA A 84 -1.36 11.37 8.14
N GLN A 85 -0.78 10.30 7.59
CA GLN A 85 -1.49 9.24 6.87
C GLN A 85 -1.31 7.88 7.55
N TRP A 86 -0.08 7.38 7.66
CA TRP A 86 0.16 5.98 8.06
C TRP A 86 -0.37 5.67 9.46
N VAL A 87 -0.17 6.58 10.42
CA VAL A 87 -0.71 6.46 11.78
C VAL A 87 -2.24 6.34 11.77
N ARG A 88 -2.93 6.98 10.81
CA ARG A 88 -4.39 6.89 10.69
C ARG A 88 -4.81 5.59 10.02
N PHE A 89 -4.12 5.19 8.95
CA PHE A 89 -4.40 3.92 8.27
C PHE A 89 -4.14 2.70 9.17
N ALA A 90 -3.11 2.72 10.00
CA ALA A 90 -2.85 1.67 10.98
C ALA A 90 -3.95 1.51 12.04
N LYS A 91 -4.85 2.49 12.21
CA LYS A 91 -6.02 2.41 13.11
C LYS A 91 -7.27 1.85 12.44
N VAL A 92 -7.24 1.64 11.12
CA VAL A 92 -8.36 1.03 10.40
C VAL A 92 -8.46 -0.44 10.82
N ARG A 93 -9.67 -0.95 11.06
CA ARG A 93 -9.90 -2.34 11.49
C ARG A 93 -9.84 -3.34 10.33
N THR A 94 -8.83 -3.22 9.47
CA THR A 94 -8.49 -4.10 8.35
C THR A 94 -6.96 -4.16 8.21
N GLN A 95 -6.43 -5.02 7.35
CA GLN A 95 -5.00 -5.08 7.11
C GLN A 95 -4.51 -3.80 6.42
N PHE A 96 -3.39 -3.26 6.86
CA PHE A 96 -2.73 -2.11 6.22
C PHE A 96 -1.48 -2.57 5.50
N HIS A 97 -1.43 -2.44 4.17
CA HIS A 97 -0.27 -2.78 3.36
C HIS A 97 0.42 -1.49 2.89
N LEU A 98 1.72 -1.38 3.14
CA LEU A 98 2.51 -0.22 2.74
C LEU A 98 3.47 -0.60 1.59
N TYR A 99 3.37 0.08 0.46
CA TYR A 99 4.24 -0.11 -0.70
C TYR A 99 5.20 1.07 -0.81
N VAL A 100 6.50 0.79 -0.85
CA VAL A 100 7.55 1.82 -0.90
C VAL A 100 8.58 1.50 -1.99
N PRO A 101 9.35 2.48 -2.50
CA PRO A 101 10.45 2.17 -3.40
C PRO A 101 11.51 1.32 -2.69
N ALA A 102 12.17 0.39 -3.39
CA ALA A 102 13.16 -0.50 -2.78
C ALA A 102 14.29 0.23 -2.05
N ALA A 103 14.71 1.39 -2.56
CA ALA A 103 15.73 2.22 -1.91
C ALA A 103 15.31 2.81 -0.55
N HIS A 104 14.00 2.80 -0.24
CA HIS A 104 13.43 3.46 0.94
C HIS A 104 12.87 2.48 1.98
N VAL A 105 13.06 1.17 1.80
CA VAL A 105 12.56 0.14 2.74
C VAL A 105 13.07 0.37 4.16
N GLU A 106 14.36 0.63 4.34
CA GLU A 106 14.94 0.87 5.68
C GLU A 106 14.40 2.17 6.31
N ALA A 107 14.21 3.22 5.51
CA ALA A 107 13.62 4.47 5.98
C ALA A 107 12.17 4.25 6.43
N ALA A 108 11.35 3.56 5.62
CA ALA A 108 9.98 3.22 5.95
C ALA A 108 9.87 2.39 7.23
N ARG A 109 10.74 1.38 7.41
CA ARG A 109 10.80 0.59 8.66
C ARG A 109 11.08 1.45 9.88
N ARG A 110 12.05 2.37 9.80
CA ARG A 110 12.38 3.30 10.89
C ARG A 110 11.20 4.21 11.21
N LEU A 111 10.59 4.81 10.18
CA LEU A 111 9.41 5.66 10.34
C LEU A 111 8.24 4.90 10.97
N CYS A 112 8.00 3.65 10.58
CA CYS A 112 6.99 2.81 11.21
C CYS A 112 7.29 2.58 12.70
N ALA A 113 8.54 2.28 13.05
CA ALA A 113 8.94 2.11 14.45
C ALA A 113 8.79 3.40 15.26
N ASP A 114 9.28 4.53 14.75
CA ASP A 114 9.24 5.83 15.42
C ASP A 114 7.80 6.29 15.70
N HIS A 115 6.90 6.08 14.74
CA HIS A 115 5.50 6.51 14.83
C HIS A 115 4.53 5.42 15.28
N HIS A 116 5.04 4.27 15.72
CA HIS A 116 4.24 3.13 16.19
C HIS A 116 3.20 2.65 15.16
N VAL A 117 3.55 2.73 13.88
CA VAL A 117 2.75 2.21 12.78
C VAL A 117 3.09 0.73 12.63
N SER A 118 2.06 -0.13 12.65
CA SER A 118 2.20 -1.57 12.44
C SER A 118 1.48 -1.99 11.16
N PRO A 119 2.10 -1.84 9.97
CA PRO A 119 1.54 -2.39 8.74
C PRO A 119 1.43 -3.91 8.86
N ALA A 120 0.35 -4.47 8.34
CA ALA A 120 0.20 -5.90 8.16
C ALA A 120 1.26 -6.46 7.19
N GLU A 121 1.60 -5.67 6.16
CA GLU A 121 2.63 -6.00 5.18
C GLU A 121 3.39 -4.75 4.75
N VAL A 122 4.67 -4.93 4.43
CA VAL A 122 5.46 -3.93 3.70
C VAL A 122 6.00 -4.58 2.44
N TRP A 123 5.81 -3.89 1.32
CA TRP A 123 6.28 -4.29 0.01
C TRP A 123 7.23 -3.24 -0.55
N SER A 124 8.27 -3.69 -1.22
CA SER A 124 9.11 -2.83 -2.03
C SER A 124 8.74 -2.94 -3.50
N PHE A 125 8.88 -1.86 -4.25
CA PHE A 125 8.81 -1.90 -5.71
C PHE A 125 10.08 -1.36 -6.38
N VAL A 126 10.37 -1.90 -7.57
CA VAL A 126 11.43 -1.46 -8.46
C VAL A 126 10.86 -1.32 -9.88
N PRO A 127 10.84 -0.11 -10.46
CA PRO A 127 10.53 0.06 -11.88
C PRO A 127 11.62 -0.57 -12.76
N LEU A 128 11.21 -1.35 -13.76
CA LEU A 128 12.07 -2.08 -14.71
C LEU A 128 11.60 -1.77 -16.15
N GLY A 129 11.98 -0.61 -16.67
CA GLY A 129 11.44 -0.15 -17.96
C GLY A 129 9.93 0.01 -17.87
N ASP A 130 9.18 -0.78 -18.65
CA ASP A 130 7.71 -0.81 -18.69
C ASP A 130 7.08 -1.79 -17.69
N GLN A 131 7.89 -2.43 -16.84
CA GLN A 131 7.41 -3.33 -15.80
C GLN A 131 7.68 -2.77 -14.41
N ILE A 132 6.93 -3.25 -13.43
CA ILE A 132 7.23 -3.01 -12.01
C ILE A 132 7.40 -4.36 -11.33
N ARG A 133 8.49 -4.52 -10.58
CA ARG A 133 8.71 -5.66 -9.70
C ARG A 133 8.31 -5.31 -8.29
N PHE A 134 7.33 -6.00 -7.75
CA PHE A 134 6.97 -5.97 -6.33
C PHE A 134 7.71 -7.07 -5.57
N THR A 135 8.09 -6.82 -4.33
CA THR A 135 8.76 -7.79 -3.47
C THR A 135 8.27 -7.58 -2.04
N GLN A 136 7.67 -8.61 -1.44
CA GLN A 136 7.26 -8.53 -0.03
C GLN A 136 8.51 -8.52 0.84
N VAL A 137 8.70 -7.46 1.62
CA VAL A 137 9.85 -7.30 2.52
C VAL A 137 9.47 -7.59 3.98
N PHE A 138 8.20 -7.48 4.30
CA PHE A 138 7.67 -7.80 5.63
C PHE A 138 6.23 -8.28 5.55
N ARG A 139 5.90 -9.24 6.39
CA ARG A 139 4.54 -9.67 6.69
C ARG A 139 4.43 -9.94 8.18
N ASP A 140 3.36 -9.44 8.79
CA ASP A 140 3.06 -9.74 10.18
C ASP A 140 2.83 -11.26 10.34
N PRO A 141 3.63 -11.94 11.19
CA PRO A 141 3.57 -13.39 11.36
C PRO A 141 2.28 -13.89 12.00
N SER A 142 1.46 -13.00 12.59
CA SER A 142 0.16 -13.35 13.17
C SER A 142 -0.95 -13.49 12.12
N LEU A 143 -0.72 -13.01 10.89
CA LEU A 143 -1.69 -13.15 9.82
C LEU A 143 -1.79 -14.62 9.38
N PRO A 144 -2.99 -15.09 8.99
CA PRO A 144 -3.13 -16.40 8.36
C PRO A 144 -2.16 -16.53 7.18
N ALA A 145 -1.65 -17.74 6.93
CA ALA A 145 -0.90 -17.98 5.71
C ALA A 145 -1.78 -17.61 4.52
N ASP A 146 -1.33 -16.67 3.69
CA ASP A 146 -1.85 -16.60 2.33
C ASP A 146 -1.56 -17.98 1.73
N GLY A 147 -2.54 -18.65 1.14
CA GLY A 147 -2.40 -20.01 0.58
C GLY A 147 -1.33 -20.17 -0.53
N ARG A 148 -0.37 -19.24 -0.64
CA ARG A 148 0.91 -19.35 -1.34
C ARG A 148 1.72 -20.48 -0.69
N VAL A 149 2.18 -21.39 -1.53
CA VAL A 149 2.94 -22.58 -1.10
C VAL A 149 4.21 -22.14 -0.35
N PRO A 150 4.45 -22.59 0.89
CA PRO A 150 5.67 -22.28 1.63
C PRO A 150 6.86 -22.93 0.92
N GLY A 151 7.65 -22.14 0.18
CA GLY A 151 8.84 -22.63 -0.52
C GLY A 151 9.33 -21.78 -1.69
N SER A 152 8.53 -20.86 -2.25
CA SER A 152 9.08 -19.83 -3.13
C SER A 152 9.77 -18.75 -2.28
N GLY A 153 10.81 -18.09 -2.81
CA GLY A 153 11.40 -16.90 -2.19
C GLY A 153 10.39 -15.77 -1.94
N PRO A 154 10.83 -14.52 -1.68
CA PRO A 154 9.90 -13.43 -1.40
C PRO A 154 8.83 -13.37 -2.50
N ALA A 155 7.60 -13.05 -2.13
CA ALA A 155 6.54 -12.88 -3.11
C ALA A 155 6.98 -11.82 -4.13
N VAL A 156 7.28 -12.27 -5.36
CA VAL A 156 7.71 -11.40 -6.45
C VAL A 156 6.64 -11.42 -7.52
N ASP A 157 6.03 -10.26 -7.74
CA ASP A 157 5.10 -10.05 -8.84
C ASP A 157 5.76 -9.08 -9.81
N ILE A 158 5.93 -9.49 -11.08
CA ILE A 158 6.41 -8.63 -12.16
C ILE A 158 5.21 -8.33 -13.05
N VAL A 159 4.93 -7.04 -13.21
CA VAL A 159 3.67 -6.59 -13.77
C VAL A 159 3.96 -5.64 -14.92
N PRO A 160 3.41 -5.88 -16.13
CA PRO A 160 3.43 -4.87 -17.17
C PRO A 160 2.58 -3.67 -16.75
N VAL A 161 3.08 -2.47 -17.02
CA VAL A 161 2.36 -1.20 -16.78
C VAL A 161 1.57 -0.81 -18.02
#